data_AF-G3B7A1-F1
#
_entry.id   AF-G3B7A1-F1
#
_cell.length_a   1.000
_cell.length_b   1.000
_cell.length_c   1.000
_cell.angle_alpha   90.00
_cell.angle_beta   90.00
_cell.angle_gamma   90.00
#
_symmetry.space_group_name_H-M   'P 1'
#
loop_
_entity.id
_entity.type
_entity.pdbx_description
1 polymer ?
#
loop_
_entity_poly.entity_id
_entity_poly.type
_entity_poly.pdbx_seq_one_letter_code
_entity_poly.pdbx_strand_id
1 'polypeptide(L)'
;MSTTKPNLYNVAQLRTIVDDNLSDILGGLGYSESFKLTDIKLALGVLTVLLSGGLFLIEKKIPFNESFTLTVLILAVYFAISGVLFFLTNSKRFKNIKYVGFNDNNEQITIVTSSPKYEPVYNIELRFGEERQQSVKTHIEFMKIFDNFSMFQPELLKQLLSKEIEKVGKKRN
;
A
#
# COMPACT_ATOMS: atom_id res chain seq x y z
N MET A 1 8.68 1.66 18.06
CA MET A 1 7.27 2.11 18.19
C MET A 1 7.28 3.49 18.80
N SER A 2 6.76 4.51 18.09
CA SER A 2 6.71 5.88 18.62
C SER A 2 5.59 5.97 19.66
N THR A 3 5.97 6.16 20.92
CA THR A 3 5.12 6.32 22.11
C THR A 3 4.48 7.72 22.17
N THR A 4 4.16 8.31 21.02
CA THR A 4 3.53 9.64 20.98
C THR A 4 2.02 9.48 20.92
N LYS A 5 1.32 9.96 21.96
CA LYS A 5 -0.14 10.03 21.97
C LYS A 5 -0.62 10.78 20.72
N PRO A 6 -1.41 10.15 19.83
CA PRO A 6 -1.86 10.81 18.62
C PRO A 6 -2.79 11.97 18.94
N ASN A 7 -2.70 13.04 18.14
CA ASN A 7 -3.65 14.12 18.20
C ASN A 7 -4.95 13.69 17.50
N LEU A 8 -6.08 13.69 18.22
CA LEU A 8 -7.41 13.33 17.70
C LEU A 8 -7.89 14.24 16.57
N TYR A 9 -7.35 15.45 16.45
CA TYR A 9 -7.68 16.37 15.36
C TYR A 9 -6.78 16.17 14.12
N ASN A 10 -5.72 15.36 14.23
CA ASN A 10 -4.84 15.06 13.11
C ASN A 10 -5.28 13.77 12.42
N VAL A 11 -6.18 13.92 11.45
CA VAL A 11 -6.71 12.83 10.63
C VAL A 11 -5.60 12.01 9.97
N ALA A 12 -4.50 12.64 9.56
CA ALA A 12 -3.37 11.93 8.95
C ALA A 12 -2.66 11.00 9.95
N GLN A 13 -2.44 11.46 11.19
CA GLN A 13 -1.83 10.63 12.25
C GLN A 13 -2.75 9.48 12.65
N LEU A 14 -4.05 9.74 12.83
CA LEU A 14 -5.02 8.69 13.16
C LEU A 14 -5.07 7.63 12.07
N ARG A 15 -5.08 8.06 10.80
CA ARG A 15 -5.02 7.14 9.66
C ARG A 15 -3.75 6.30 9.69
N THR A 16 -2.58 6.89 9.90
CA THR A 16 -1.31 6.13 9.94
C THR A 16 -1.35 5.05 11.01
N ILE A 17 -1.83 5.35 12.21
CA ILE A 17 -1.93 4.36 13.29
C ILE A 17 -2.86 3.21 12.92
N VAL A 18 -4.01 3.52 12.30
CA VAL A 18 -4.94 2.49 11.85
C VAL A 18 -4.33 1.65 10.72
N ASP A 19 -3.71 2.29 9.72
CA ASP A 19 -3.03 1.62 8.61
C ASP A 19 -1.91 0.69 9.12
N ASP A 20 -1.13 1.11 10.13
CA ASP A 20 0.00 0.34 10.70
C ASP A 20 -0.45 -0.92 11.46
N ASN A 21 -1.62 -0.88 12.12
CA ASN A 21 -2.17 -2.02 12.85
C ASN A 21 -3.06 -2.92 11.97
N LEU A 22 -3.32 -2.52 10.72
CA LEU A 22 -4.25 -3.21 9.84
C LEU A 22 -3.78 -4.62 9.48
N SER A 23 -2.47 -4.80 9.25
CA SER A 23 -1.90 -6.11 8.91
C SER A 23 -2.07 -7.11 10.06
N ASP A 24 -1.75 -6.71 11.30
CA ASP A 24 -1.90 -7.56 12.49
C ASP A 24 -3.37 -7.97 12.73
N ILE A 25 -4.31 -7.04 12.53
CA ILE A 25 -5.75 -7.31 12.70
C ILE A 25 -6.25 -8.32 11.67
N LEU A 26 -5.81 -8.19 10.41
CA LEU A 26 -6.21 -9.10 9.32
C LEU A 26 -5.50 -10.46 9.40
N GLY A 27 -4.25 -10.48 9.87
CA GLY A 27 -3.57 -11.71 10.26
C GLY A 27 -4.35 -12.47 11.32
N GLY A 28 -4.87 -11.76 12.33
CA GLY A 28 -5.78 -12.32 13.33
C GLY A 28 -7.16 -12.76 12.80
N LEU A 29 -7.48 -12.49 11.53
CA LEU A 29 -8.68 -12.95 10.82
C LEU A 29 -8.38 -14.07 9.81
N GLY A 30 -7.13 -14.57 9.74
CA GLY A 30 -6.72 -15.66 8.85
C GLY A 30 -6.25 -15.23 7.46
N TYR A 31 -6.01 -13.93 7.22
CA TYR A 31 -5.46 -13.45 5.96
C TYR A 31 -3.93 -13.33 6.03
N SER A 32 -3.25 -13.90 5.04
CA SER A 32 -1.80 -13.78 4.88
C SER A 32 -1.45 -12.64 3.93
N GLU A 33 -0.64 -11.69 4.40
CA GLU A 33 -0.26 -10.50 3.64
C GLU A 33 0.67 -10.83 2.46
N SER A 34 0.46 -10.15 1.34
CA SER A 34 1.29 -10.25 0.14
C SER A 34 2.08 -8.97 -0.11
N PHE A 35 3.40 -9.08 -0.08
CA PHE A 35 4.33 -7.98 -0.33
C PHE A 35 4.76 -7.83 -1.79
N LYS A 36 4.19 -8.61 -2.73
CA LYS A 36 4.60 -8.66 -4.14
C LYS A 36 4.71 -7.27 -4.80
N LEU A 37 3.75 -6.38 -4.55
CA LEU A 37 3.77 -5.02 -5.11
C LEU A 37 4.91 -4.17 -4.54
N THR A 38 5.21 -4.34 -3.26
CA THR A 38 6.32 -3.67 -2.58
C THR A 38 7.65 -4.21 -3.10
N ASP A 39 7.78 -5.53 -3.23
CA ASP A 39 8.99 -6.19 -3.72
C ASP A 39 9.31 -5.79 -5.16
N ILE A 40 8.31 -5.71 -6.04
CA ILE A 40 8.50 -5.25 -7.42
C ILE A 40 9.01 -3.81 -7.46
N LYS A 41 8.41 -2.91 -6.66
CA LYS A 41 8.84 -1.51 -6.60
C LYS A 41 10.26 -1.39 -6.05
N LEU A 42 10.60 -2.18 -5.03
CA LEU A 42 11.93 -2.23 -4.45
C LEU A 42 12.95 -2.73 -5.47
N ALA A 43 12.66 -3.83 -6.16
CA ALA A 43 13.53 -4.40 -7.19
C ALA A 43 13.78 -3.41 -8.34
N LEU A 44 12.74 -2.73 -8.82
CA LEU A 44 12.88 -1.68 -9.85
C LEU A 44 13.75 -0.52 -9.34
N GLY A 45 13.55 -0.08 -8.10
CA GLY A 45 14.37 0.97 -7.47
C GLY A 45 15.84 0.57 -7.38
N VAL A 46 16.13 -0.64 -6.90
CA VAL A 46 17.51 -1.17 -6.80
C VAL A 46 18.17 -1.26 -8.18
N LEU A 47 17.43 -1.68 -9.21
CA LEU A 47 17.92 -1.74 -10.58
C LEU A 47 18.36 -0.36 -11.08
N THR A 48 17.61 0.70 -10.78
CA THR A 48 18.00 2.07 -11.17
C THR A 48 19.30 2.51 -10.51
N VAL A 49 19.53 2.15 -9.25
CA VAL A 49 20.78 2.48 -8.53
C VAL A 49 21.96 1.71 -9.13
N LEU A 50 21.76 0.44 -9.48
CA LEU A 50 22.78 -0.38 -10.14
C LEU A 50 23.17 0.17 -11.52
N LEU A 51 22.20 0.62 -12.31
CA LEU A 51 22.45 1.26 -13.59
C LEU A 51 23.28 2.55 -13.44
N SER A 52 22.91 3.40 -12.49
CA SER A 52 23.65 4.64 -12.21
C SER A 52 25.08 4.36 -11.72
N GLY A 53 25.26 3.39 -10.83
CA GLY A 53 26.58 2.97 -10.35
C GLY A 53 27.44 2.37 -11.46
N GLY A 54 26.85 1.52 -12.32
CA GLY A 54 27.52 0.95 -13.48
C GLY A 54 27.97 2.01 -14.48
N LEU A 55 27.10 2.98 -14.78
CA LEU A 55 27.42 4.11 -15.65
C LEU A 55 28.61 4.91 -15.12
N PHE A 56 28.59 5.25 -13.83
CA PHE A 56 29.68 6.00 -13.19
C PHE A 56 31.02 5.27 -13.28
N LEU A 57 31.03 3.93 -13.15
CA LEU A 57 32.25 3.13 -13.29
C LEU A 57 32.77 3.09 -14.73
N ILE A 58 31.88 3.08 -15.72
CA ILE A 58 32.25 3.06 -17.13
C ILE A 58 32.83 4.41 -17.55
N GLU A 59 32.17 5.51 -17.17
CA GLU A 59 32.63 6.88 -17.44
C GLU A 59 33.99 7.17 -16.81
N LYS A 60 34.31 6.53 -15.67
CA LYS A 60 35.63 6.65 -15.04
C LYS A 60 36.76 5.98 -15.85
N LYS A 61 36.45 4.98 -16.68
CA LYS A 61 37.46 4.17 -17.38
C LYS A 61 37.62 4.52 -18.87
N ILE A 62 36.61 5.10 -19.50
CA ILE A 62 36.54 5.28 -20.96
C ILE A 62 36.50 6.77 -21.31
N PRO A 63 37.20 7.24 -22.37
CA PRO A 63 37.09 8.61 -22.85
C PRO A 63 35.66 8.94 -23.31
N PHE A 64 35.23 10.17 -23.03
CA PHE A 64 33.85 10.66 -23.23
C PHE A 64 33.26 10.39 -24.63
N ASN A 65 34.09 10.41 -25.67
CA ASN A 65 33.64 10.27 -27.06
C ASN A 65 33.10 8.87 -27.36
N GLU A 66 33.61 7.83 -26.69
CA GLU A 66 33.15 6.45 -26.83
C GLU A 66 32.04 6.12 -25.84
N SER A 67 32.04 6.74 -24.66
CA SER A 67 31.01 6.49 -23.64
C SER A 67 29.67 7.17 -23.97
N PHE A 68 29.66 8.26 -24.75
CA PHE A 68 28.44 9.04 -25.04
C PHE A 68 27.25 8.19 -25.52
N THR A 69 27.44 7.35 -26.54
CA THR A 69 26.36 6.51 -27.10
C THR A 69 25.85 5.50 -26.07
N LEU A 70 26.75 4.95 -25.25
CA LEU A 70 26.42 4.00 -24.19
C LEU A 70 25.71 4.69 -23.02
N THR A 71 26.13 5.88 -22.63
CA THR A 71 25.47 6.72 -21.63
C THR A 71 24.04 7.05 -22.05
N VAL A 72 23.83 7.47 -23.30
CA VAL A 72 22.50 7.75 -23.84
C VAL A 72 21.60 6.51 -23.81
N LEU A 73 22.13 5.33 -24.17
CA LEU A 73 21.39 4.07 -24.09
C LEU A 73 20.97 3.74 -22.65
N ILE A 74 21.88 3.89 -21.68
CA ILE A 74 21.59 3.62 -20.26
C ILE A 74 20.55 4.59 -19.73
N LEU A 75 20.62 5.87 -20.11
CA LEU A 75 19.61 6.87 -19.73
C LEU A 75 18.22 6.53 -20.30
N ALA A 76 18.15 6.04 -21.53
CA ALA A 76 16.88 5.59 -22.13
C ALA A 76 16.28 4.40 -21.36
N VAL A 77 17.11 3.43 -20.96
CA VAL A 77 16.68 2.29 -20.14
C VAL A 77 16.23 2.75 -18.76
N TYR A 78 17.00 3.65 -18.12
CA TYR A 78 16.63 4.24 -16.83
C TYR A 78 15.27 4.95 -16.93
N PHE A 79 15.07 5.77 -17.96
CA PHE A 79 13.80 6.47 -18.18
C PHE A 79 12.62 5.50 -18.34
N ALA A 80 12.81 4.40 -19.08
CA ALA A 80 11.79 3.37 -19.22
C ALA A 80 11.43 2.70 -17.87
N ILE A 81 12.44 2.33 -17.06
CA ILE A 81 12.24 1.75 -15.72
C ILE A 81 11.52 2.75 -14.80
N SER A 82 11.94 4.02 -14.79
CA SER A 82 11.30 5.08 -14.01
C SER A 82 9.85 5.31 -14.46
N GLY A 83 9.56 5.22 -15.76
CA GLY A 83 8.21 5.28 -16.30
C GLY A 83 7.32 4.13 -15.82
N VAL A 84 7.85 2.91 -15.79
CA VAL A 84 7.15 1.74 -15.24
C VAL A 84 6.89 1.92 -13.74
N LEU A 85 7.89 2.35 -12.97
CA LEU A 85 7.74 2.62 -11.53
C LEU A 85 6.69 3.72 -11.26
N PHE A 86 6.69 4.77 -12.07
CA PHE A 86 5.69 5.84 -12.02
C PHE A 86 4.28 5.30 -12.30
N PHE A 87 4.14 4.44 -13.32
CA PHE A 87 2.87 3.79 -13.64
C PHE A 87 2.38 2.88 -12.50
N LEU A 88 3.25 2.03 -11.94
CA LEU A 88 2.89 1.15 -10.82
C LEU A 88 2.46 1.94 -9.58
N THR A 89 3.04 3.12 -9.36
CA THR A 89 2.74 3.95 -8.18
C THR A 89 1.48 4.78 -8.36
N ASN A 90 1.26 5.35 -9.55
CA ASN A 90 0.16 6.28 -9.81
C ASN A 90 -1.07 5.66 -10.49
N SER A 91 -0.98 4.42 -10.97
CA SER A 91 -2.11 3.77 -11.62
C SER A 91 -3.28 3.59 -10.65
N LYS A 92 -4.49 3.91 -11.12
CA LYS A 92 -5.75 3.77 -10.37
C LYS A 92 -5.99 2.35 -9.84
N ARG A 93 -5.30 1.34 -10.40
CA ARG A 93 -5.37 -0.04 -9.91
C ARG A 93 -4.65 -0.22 -8.57
N PHE A 94 -3.47 0.38 -8.41
CA PHE A 94 -2.58 0.16 -7.28
C PHE A 94 -2.54 1.31 -6.27
N LYS A 95 -3.21 2.42 -6.60
CA LYS A 95 -3.29 3.59 -5.72
C LYS A 95 -4.04 3.27 -4.43
N ASN A 96 -3.46 3.66 -3.30
CA ASN A 96 -4.02 3.53 -1.95
C ASN A 96 -4.30 2.09 -1.48
N ILE A 97 -3.74 1.07 -2.15
CA ILE A 97 -3.73 -0.29 -1.61
C ILE A 97 -2.83 -0.28 -0.37
N LYS A 98 -3.40 -0.58 0.79
CA LYS A 98 -2.67 -0.69 2.06
C LYS A 98 -2.42 -2.12 2.46
N TYR A 99 -3.29 -3.03 2.04
CA TYR A 99 -3.16 -4.43 2.35
C TYR A 99 -3.67 -5.27 1.18
N VAL A 100 -2.92 -6.31 0.84
CA VAL A 100 -3.35 -7.39 -0.07
C VAL A 100 -3.15 -8.68 0.70
N GLY A 101 -4.22 -9.41 0.96
CA GLY A 101 -4.16 -10.67 1.67
C GLY A 101 -4.75 -11.82 0.87
N PHE A 102 -4.33 -13.03 1.20
CA PHE A 102 -4.93 -14.27 0.72
C PHE A 102 -5.51 -15.05 1.89
N ASN A 103 -6.72 -15.58 1.72
CA ASN A 103 -7.31 -16.55 2.66
C ASN A 103 -6.80 -17.96 2.34
N ASP A 104 -7.02 -18.93 3.23
CA ASP A 104 -6.64 -20.34 3.07
C ASP A 104 -7.20 -20.98 1.78
N ASN A 105 -8.33 -20.47 1.28
CA ASN A 105 -8.94 -20.87 0.01
C ASN A 105 -8.31 -20.18 -1.22
N ASN A 106 -7.17 -19.51 -1.05
CA ASN A 106 -6.43 -18.76 -2.07
C ASN A 106 -7.18 -17.56 -2.68
N GLU A 107 -8.20 -17.05 -1.97
CA GLU A 107 -8.99 -15.90 -2.40
C GLU A 107 -8.32 -14.59 -2.00
N GLN A 108 -8.15 -13.70 -2.97
CA GLN A 108 -7.51 -12.40 -2.75
C GLN A 108 -8.49 -11.40 -2.15
N ILE A 109 -8.11 -10.79 -1.02
CA ILE A 109 -8.72 -9.57 -0.48
C ILE A 109 -7.75 -8.41 -0.68
N THR A 110 -8.22 -7.31 -1.24
CA THR A 110 -7.45 -6.07 -1.36
C THR A 110 -8.16 -4.96 -0.61
N ILE A 111 -7.47 -4.36 0.36
CA ILE A 111 -8.01 -3.27 1.16
C ILE A 111 -7.39 -1.96 0.69
N VAL A 112 -8.27 -1.07 0.24
CA VAL A 112 -7.93 0.28 -0.17
C VAL A 112 -8.47 1.24 0.88
N THR A 113 -7.58 2.03 1.47
CA THR A 113 -7.96 2.98 2.52
C THR A 113 -7.88 4.40 1.98
N SER A 114 -8.79 5.27 2.39
CA SER A 114 -8.79 6.68 2.02
C SER A 114 -9.38 7.51 3.15
N SER A 115 -8.82 8.67 3.42
CA SER A 115 -9.37 9.60 4.40
C SER A 115 -9.31 11.02 3.83
N PRO A 116 -10.43 11.75 3.79
CA PRO A 116 -10.45 13.14 3.36
C PRO A 116 -9.68 14.00 4.37
N LYS A 117 -8.99 15.04 3.90
CA LYS A 117 -8.11 15.87 4.75
C LYS A 117 -8.84 16.56 5.90
N TYR A 118 -10.12 16.88 5.72
CA TYR A 118 -10.91 17.70 6.64
C TYR A 118 -12.06 16.95 7.30
N GLU A 119 -12.21 15.66 7.02
CA GLU A 119 -13.28 14.85 7.59
C GLU A 119 -12.68 13.73 8.42
N PRO A 120 -13.10 13.54 9.68
CA PRO A 120 -12.59 12.48 10.56
C PRO A 120 -13.22 11.11 10.21
N VAL A 121 -13.17 10.77 8.92
CA VAL A 121 -13.76 9.56 8.36
C VAL A 121 -12.66 8.73 7.69
N TYR A 122 -12.63 7.46 8.03
CA TYR A 122 -11.78 6.44 7.46
C TYR A 122 -12.59 5.63 6.45
N ASN A 123 -12.40 5.90 5.16
CA ASN A 123 -13.03 5.15 4.09
C ASN A 123 -12.22 3.89 3.81
N ILE A 124 -12.89 2.76 3.85
CA ILE A 124 -12.34 1.44 3.54
C ILE A 124 -13.09 0.91 2.33
N GLU A 125 -12.36 0.55 1.30
CA GLU A 125 -12.87 -0.19 0.15
C GLU A 125 -12.26 -1.59 0.17
N LEU A 126 -13.09 -2.58 0.48
CA LEU A 126 -12.76 -4.00 0.42
C LEU A 126 -13.04 -4.49 -0.99
N ARG A 127 -12.01 -4.99 -1.68
CA ARG A 127 -12.13 -5.60 -3.01
C ARG A 127 -11.85 -7.09 -2.87
N PHE A 128 -12.77 -7.91 -3.39
CA PHE A 128 -12.63 -9.37 -3.39
C PHE A 128 -12.35 -9.85 -4.82
N GLY A 129 -11.36 -10.74 -4.97
CA GLY A 129 -10.93 -11.30 -6.25
C GLY A 129 -10.08 -10.38 -7.12
N GLU A 130 -9.50 -10.93 -8.19
CA GLU A 130 -8.55 -10.23 -9.08
C GLU A 130 -9.20 -9.11 -9.92
N GLU A 131 -10.52 -9.16 -10.15
CA GLU A 131 -11.20 -8.31 -11.13
C GLU A 131 -12.23 -7.31 -10.56
N ARG A 132 -12.07 -6.82 -9.33
CA ARG A 132 -13.01 -5.83 -8.72
C ARG A 132 -14.50 -6.21 -8.82
N GLN A 133 -14.83 -7.48 -9.08
CA GLN A 133 -16.20 -7.90 -9.39
C GLN A 133 -17.12 -7.62 -8.19
N GLN A 134 -16.55 -7.56 -6.98
CA GLN A 134 -17.25 -7.15 -5.77
C GLN A 134 -16.36 -6.22 -4.95
N SER A 135 -16.76 -4.94 -4.88
CA SER A 135 -16.15 -3.94 -4.00
C SER A 135 -17.17 -3.42 -3.01
N VAL A 136 -16.87 -3.48 -1.71
CA VAL A 136 -17.68 -2.87 -0.65
C VAL A 136 -16.95 -1.63 -0.15
N LYS A 137 -17.65 -0.49 -0.23
CA LYS A 137 -17.19 0.78 0.34
C LYS A 137 -17.90 1.00 1.67
N THR A 138 -17.13 1.09 2.74
CA THR A 138 -17.59 1.40 4.08
C THR A 138 -16.84 2.63 4.58
N HIS A 139 -17.52 3.44 5.38
CA HIS A 139 -16.91 4.54 6.10
C HIS A 139 -16.96 4.24 7.59
N ILE A 140 -15.83 4.41 8.27
CA ILE A 140 -15.69 4.26 9.71
C ILE A 140 -15.26 5.60 10.27
N GLU A 141 -16.02 6.17 11.20
CA GLU A 141 -15.61 7.38 11.90
C GLU A 141 -14.46 7.05 12.86
N PHE A 142 -13.41 7.88 12.89
CA PHE A 142 -12.28 7.65 13.78
C PHE A 142 -12.70 7.60 15.26
N MET A 143 -13.76 8.34 15.64
CA MET A 143 -14.31 8.34 17.00
C MET A 143 -14.85 6.99 17.47
N LYS A 144 -15.15 6.05 16.55
CA LYS A 144 -15.59 4.70 16.93
C LYS A 144 -14.43 3.79 17.31
N ILE A 145 -13.25 4.04 16.76
CA ILE A 145 -12.06 3.18 16.90
C ILE A 145 -10.98 3.80 17.79
N PHE A 146 -11.10 5.08 18.12
CA PHE A 146 -10.26 5.79 19.08
C PHE A 146 -11.08 6.19 20.31
N ASP A 147 -10.54 5.91 21.49
CA ASP A 147 -11.13 6.36 22.75
C ASP A 147 -10.88 7.88 22.96
N ASN A 148 -11.62 8.49 23.88
CA ASN A 148 -11.46 9.87 24.35
C ASN A 148 -10.02 10.17 24.81
N PHE A 149 -9.30 9.14 25.24
CA PHE A 149 -7.88 9.22 25.62
C PHE A 149 -6.89 9.12 24.45
N SER A 150 -7.38 9.16 23.20
CA SER A 150 -6.57 9.01 21.97
C SER A 150 -5.87 7.66 21.85
N MET A 151 -6.45 6.62 22.47
CA MET A 151 -5.95 5.26 22.39
C MET A 151 -6.69 4.51 21.28
N PHE A 152 -5.94 3.85 20.40
CA PHE A 152 -6.49 3.02 19.34
C PHE A 152 -6.98 1.67 19.90
N GLN A 153 -8.20 1.26 19.51
CA GLN A 153 -8.83 0.03 19.96
C GLN A 153 -8.86 -1.00 18.80
N PRO A 154 -7.88 -1.92 18.71
CA PRO A 154 -7.77 -2.85 17.59
C PRO A 154 -8.93 -3.86 17.51
N GLU A 155 -9.44 -4.31 18.66
CA GLU A 155 -10.55 -5.27 18.74
C GLU A 155 -11.84 -4.73 18.13
N LEU A 156 -12.12 -3.45 18.34
CA LEU A 156 -13.34 -2.81 17.82
C LEU A 156 -13.27 -2.67 16.30
N LEU A 157 -12.09 -2.34 15.76
CA LEU A 157 -11.85 -2.36 14.33
C LEU A 157 -11.98 -3.78 13.76
N LYS A 158 -11.44 -4.79 14.45
CA LYS A 158 -11.57 -6.21 14.06
C LYS A 158 -13.03 -6.61 13.94
N GLN A 159 -13.86 -6.32 14.94
CA GLN A 159 -15.30 -6.63 14.92
C GLN A 159 -16.04 -5.94 13.77
N LEU A 160 -15.74 -4.66 13.51
CA LEU A 160 -16.33 -3.93 12.40
C LEU A 160 -15.94 -4.54 11.05
N LEU A 161 -14.67 -4.89 10.87
CA LEU A 161 -14.18 -5.54 9.65
C LEU A 161 -14.79 -6.93 9.47
N SER A 162 -14.81 -7.76 10.51
CA SER A 162 -15.44 -9.09 10.47
C SER A 162 -16.91 -9.00 10.05
N LYS A 163 -17.67 -8.06 10.61
CA LYS A 163 -19.08 -7.86 10.26
C LYS A 163 -19.27 -7.46 8.80
N GLU A 164 -18.40 -6.61 8.25
CA GLU A 164 -18.46 -6.23 6.84
C GLU A 164 -18.01 -7.36 5.90
N ILE A 165 -16.98 -8.12 6.28
CA ILE A 165 -16.52 -9.30 5.54
C ILE A 165 -17.61 -10.39 5.53
N GLU A 166 -18.27 -10.67 6.66
CA GLU A 166 -19.37 -11.63 6.75
C GLU A 166 -20.59 -11.24 5.93
N LYS A 167 -20.95 -9.94 5.88
CA LYS A 167 -22.03 -9.47 5.00
C LYS A 167 -21.76 -9.76 3.53
N VAL A 168 -20.49 -9.68 3.12
CA VAL A 168 -20.07 -10.02 1.76
C VAL A 168 -20.04 -11.52 1.55
N GLY A 169 -19.52 -12.29 2.52
CA GLY A 169 -19.56 -13.76 2.49
C GLY A 169 -20.97 -14.31 2.39
N LYS A 170 -21.94 -13.72 3.10
CA LYS A 170 -23.37 -14.07 3.01
C LYS A 170 -24.05 -13.68 1.71
N LYS A 171 -23.51 -12.69 0.97
CA LYS A 171 -23.96 -12.38 -0.40
C LYS A 171 -23.42 -13.36 -1.44
N ARG A 172 -22.49 -14.24 -1.05
CA ARG A 172 -21.80 -15.19 -1.92
C ARG A 172 -22.36 -16.62 -1.84
N ASN A 173 -23.17 -16.92 -0.82
CA ASN A 173 -24.01 -18.13 -0.71
C ASN A 173 -25.44 -17.80 -1.14
#